data_AF-A0A3P7FNZ5-F1
#
_entry.id   AF-A0A3P7FNZ5-F1
#
_cell.length_a   1.000
_cell.length_b   1.000
_cell.length_c   1.000
_cell.angle_alpha   90.00
_cell.angle_beta   90.00
_cell.angle_gamma   90.00
#
_symmetry.space_group_name_H-M   'P 1'
#
loop_
_entity.id
_entity.type
_entity.pdbx_description
1 polymer ?
#
loop_
_entity_poly.entity_id
_entity_poly.type
_entity_poly.pdbx_seq_one_letter_code
_entity_poly.pdbx_strand_id
1 'polypeptide(L)' 'MALPFSYLANTLLKPLADADDNLNDDEIEKLPLQLQYYEGHRCQDLSIINKVIEALYQNGFVLLSVK' A
#
# COMPACT_ATOMS: atom_id res chain seq x y z
N MET A 1 0.35 -19.09 14.68
CA MET A 1 0.68 -17.69 15.00
C MET A 1 -0.10 -16.81 14.04
N ALA A 2 -1.07 -16.02 14.53
CA ALA A 2 -1.79 -15.09 13.66
C ALA A 2 -0.87 -13.89 13.41
N LEU A 3 -0.57 -13.61 12.14
CA LEU A 3 0.12 -12.38 11.79
C LEU A 3 -0.84 -11.21 12.07
N PRO A 4 -0.37 -10.12 12.69
CA PRO A 4 -1.23 -8.99 13.01
C PRO A 4 -1.82 -8.41 11.71
N PHE A 5 -3.06 -7.91 11.78
CA PHE A 5 -3.76 -7.35 10.62
C PHE A 5 -2.96 -6.25 9.91
N SER A 6 -2.17 -5.48 10.66
CA SER A 6 -1.22 -4.50 10.13
C SER A 6 -0.21 -5.10 9.14
N TYR A 7 0.24 -6.33 9.38
CA TYR A 7 1.17 -7.01 8.48
C TYR A 7 0.53 -7.35 7.13
N LEU A 8 -0.73 -7.81 7.16
CA LEU A 8 -1.48 -8.10 5.94
C LEU A 8 -1.67 -6.81 5.12
N ALA A 9 -2.08 -5.72 5.76
CA ALA A 9 -2.24 -4.41 5.13
C ALA A 9 -0.96 -3.95 4.44
N ASN A 10 0.18 -4.00 5.16
CA ASN A 10 1.46 -3.59 4.64
C ASN A 10 1.90 -4.43 3.42
N THR A 11 1.60 -5.73 3.46
CA THR A 11 1.92 -6.64 2.36
C THR A 11 1.06 -6.35 1.13
N LEU A 12 -0.21 -6.00 1.32
CA LEU A 12 -1.12 -5.62 0.23
C LEU A 12 -0.78 -4.26 -0.38
N LEU A 13 -0.20 -3.33 0.38
CA LEU A 13 0.22 -2.03 -0.17
C LEU A 13 1.47 -2.13 -1.04
N LYS A 14 2.35 -3.11 -0.81
CA LYS A 14 3.63 -3.24 -1.49
C LYS A 14 3.54 -3.31 -3.04
N PRO A 15 2.61 -4.06 -3.66
CA PRO A 15 2.42 -4.05 -5.11
C PRO A 15 1.90 -2.72 -5.68
N LEU A 16 1.32 -1.86 -4.83
CA LEU A 16 0.78 -0.55 -5.22
C LEU A 16 1.80 0.58 -5.09
N ALA A 17 2.78 0.42 -4.20
CA ALA A 17 3.83 1.39 -3.96
C ALA A 17 4.76 1.54 -5.18
N ASP A 18 5.12 2.78 -5.49
CA ASP A 18 6.13 3.11 -6.50
C ASP A 18 7.13 4.11 -5.93
N ALA A 19 8.42 3.84 -6.07
CA ALA A 19 9.48 4.78 -5.70
C ALA A 19 9.41 6.10 -6.49
N ASP A 20 8.80 6.08 -7.69
CA ASP A 20 8.66 7.25 -8.54
C ASP A 20 7.43 8.12 -8.20
N ASP A 21 6.62 7.74 -7.20
CA ASP A 21 5.41 8.51 -6.81
C ASP A 21 5.74 9.90 -6.20
N ASN A 22 7.04 10.25 -6.04
CA ASN A 22 7.53 11.57 -5.61
C ASN A 22 6.86 12.10 -4.32
N LEU A 23 6.62 11.19 -3.38
CA LEU A 23 6.07 11.53 -2.06
C LEU A 23 7.04 12.42 -1.29
N ASN A 24 6.52 13.46 -0.63
CA ASN A 24 7.32 14.28 0.28
C ASN A 24 7.55 13.59 1.63
N ASP A 25 8.44 14.13 2.47
CA ASP A 25 8.77 13.54 3.78
C ASP A 25 7.53 13.31 4.67
N ASP A 26 6.59 14.27 4.72
CA ASP A 26 5.36 14.15 5.51
C ASP A 26 4.43 13.03 4.99
N GLU A 27 4.46 12.76 3.69
CA GLU A 27 3.72 11.67 3.05
C GLU A 27 4.40 10.32 3.29
N ILE A 28 5.74 10.27 3.19
CA ILE A 28 6.56 9.10 3.48
C ILE A 28 6.37 8.68 4.94
N GLU A 29 6.41 9.60 5.90
CA GLU A 29 6.24 9.28 7.33
C GLU A 29 4.91 8.58 7.66
N LYS A 30 3.86 8.80 6.85
CA LYS A 30 2.55 8.14 7.02
C LYS A 30 2.56 6.68 6.54
N LEU A 31 3.54 6.29 5.73
CA LEU A 31 3.66 4.92 5.25
C LEU A 31 4.18 4.00 6.37
N PRO A 32 3.82 2.71 6.33
CA PRO A 32 4.50 1.69 7.13
C PRO A 32 6.02 1.75 6.92
N LEU A 33 6.81 1.55 7.99
CA LEU A 33 8.28 1.62 7.95
C LEU A 33 8.93 0.86 6.77
N GLN A 34 8.36 -0.28 6.38
CA GLN A 34 8.88 -1.09 5.27
C GLN A 34 8.68 -0.45 3.89
N LEU A 35 7.70 0.46 3.76
CA LEU A 35 7.39 1.18 2.53
C LEU A 35 8.08 2.55 2.46
N GLN A 36 8.49 3.12 3.60
CA GLN A 36 9.24 4.39 3.63
C GLN A 36 10.58 4.32 2.90
N TYR A 37 11.20 3.13 2.90
CA TYR A 37 12.46 2.85 2.23
C TYR A 37 12.28 1.91 1.04
N TYR A 38 11.07 1.86 0.46
CA TYR A 38 10.80 0.98 -0.66
C TYR A 38 11.33 1.59 -1.96
N GLU A 39 12.31 0.94 -2.56
CA GLU A 39 12.95 1.37 -3.82
C GLU A 39 12.40 0.64 -5.06
N GLY A 40 11.29 -0.10 -4.92
CA GLY A 40 10.69 -0.83 -6.03
C GLY A 40 9.67 0.01 -6.80
N HIS A 41 9.26 -0.52 -7.94
CA HIS A 41 8.19 0.05 -8.75
C HIS A 41 6.87 -0.68 -8.55
N ARG A 42 5.77 0.02 -8.87
CA ARG A 42 4.42 -0.54 -8.83
C ARG A 42 4.36 -1.77 -9.72
N CYS A 43 3.55 -2.74 -9.29
CA CYS A 43 3.25 -3.91 -10.11
C CYS A 43 2.67 -3.45 -11.46
N GLN A 44 3.26 -3.88 -12.57
CA GLN A 44 2.79 -3.49 -13.91
C GLN A 44 1.54 -4.27 -14.35
N ASP A 45 1.21 -5.36 -13.66
CA ASP A 45 0.02 -6.15 -13.95
C ASP A 45 -1.22 -5.48 -13.34
N LEU A 46 -1.99 -4.83 -14.19
CA LEU A 46 -3.25 -4.18 -13.83
C LEU A 46 -4.27 -5.15 -13.19
N SER A 47 -4.26 -6.43 -13.57
CA SER A 47 -5.11 -7.45 -12.96
C SER A 47 -4.76 -7.65 -11.49
N ILE A 48 -3.47 -7.69 -11.18
CA ILE A 48 -2.99 -7.79 -9.80
C ILE A 48 -3.34 -6.52 -9.02
N ILE A 49 -3.06 -5.35 -9.58
CA ILE A 49 -3.41 -4.06 -8.95
C ILE A 49 -4.90 -4.02 -8.60
N ASN A 50 -5.77 -4.33 -9.57
CA ASN A 50 -7.22 -4.30 -9.35
C ASN A 50 -7.66 -5.28 -8.26
N LYS A 51 -7.12 -6.50 -8.24
CA LYS A 51 -7.44 -7.48 -7.18
C LYS A 51 -6.96 -7.02 -5.80
N VAL A 52 -5.81 -6.36 -5.72
CA VAL A 52 -5.31 -5.79 -4.47
C VAL A 52 -6.22 -4.65 -4.00
N ILE A 53 -6.62 -3.75 -4.90
CA ILE A 53 -7.55 -2.66 -4.59
C ILE A 53 -8.90 -3.23 -4.12
N GLU A 54 -9.45 -4.21 -4.83
CA GLU A 54 -10.67 -4.92 -4.43
C GLU A 54 -10.52 -5.54 -3.03
N ALA A 55 -9.39 -6.21 -2.76
CA ALA A 55 -9.13 -6.79 -1.45
C ALA A 55 -9.08 -5.72 -0.34
N LEU A 56 -8.42 -4.58 -0.58
CA LEU A 56 -8.38 -3.46 0.36
C LEU A 56 -9.79 -2.93 0.64
N TYR A 57 -10.59 -2.74 -0.42
CA TYR A 57 -11.98 -2.28 -0.29
C TYR A 57 -12.85 -3.25 0.51
N GLN A 58 -12.78 -4.56 0.21
CA GLN A 58 -13.53 -5.60 0.91
C GLN A 58 -13.12 -5.74 2.39
N ASN A 59 -11.86 -5.45 2.72
CA ASN A 59 -11.37 -5.47 4.09
C ASN A 59 -11.64 -4.15 4.85
N GLY A 60 -12.41 -3.22 4.28
CA GLY A 60 -12.77 -1.97 4.93
C GLY A 60 -11.64 -0.96 5.01
N PHE A 61 -10.56 -1.12 4.22
CA PHE A 61 -9.61 -0.05 3.95
C PHE A 61 -10.27 0.96 2.99
N VAL A 62 -11.38 1.56 3.41
CA VAL A 62 -11.91 2.72 2.72
C VAL A 62 -10.92 3.84 3.00
N LEU A 63 -10.21 4.26 1.96
CA LEU A 63 -9.38 5.46 1.93
C LEU A 63 -10.24 6.65 2.41
N LEU A 64 -10.21 6.95 3.70
CA LEU A 64 -10.81 8.16 4.28
C LEU A 64 -10.01 9.42 3.91
N SER A 65 -9.40 9.47 2.73
CA SER A 65 -8.65 10.63 2.21
C SER A 65 -9.46 11.49 1.24
N VAL A 66 -10.79 11.36 1.19
CA VAL A 66 -11.64 12.35 0.51
C VAL A 66 -12.57 13.01 1.53
N LYS A 67 -11.98 13.73 2.49
CA LYS A 67 -12.62 14.84 3.20
C LYS A 67 -11.56 15.75 3.79
#